data_AF-A0A3E3JZB0-F1
#
_entry.id   AF-A0A3E3JZB0-F1
#
_cell.length_a   1.000
_cell.length_b   1.000
_cell.length_c   1.000
_cell.angle_alpha   90.00
_cell.angle_beta   90.00
_cell.angle_gamma   90.00
#
_symmetry.space_group_name_H-M   'P 1'
#
loop_
_entity.id
_entity.type
_entity.pdbx_description
1 polymer ?
#
loop_
_entity_poly.entity_id
_entity_poly.type
_entity_poly.pdbx_seq_one_letter_code
_entity_poly.pdbx_strand_id
1 'polypeptide(L)'
;MNKEQARKQKSYEEYVKQKTPVHNVWKNMFRAFVTGGAICLVGQIISNYVSGTGMDKEMTSCYTSMLLVFLSVLLTGLGLYPKIAKWGGAGALVPITGFANSVAAPAIEYKKEGQVFGIGCKIFTIAGPVILYGIVTSWAFGLIYYLLLKAGINW
;
A
#
# COMPACT_ATOMS: atom_id res chain seq x y z
N MET A 1 12.27 -37.08 4.03
CA MET A 1 10.85 -36.84 3.68
C MET A 1 10.22 -38.17 3.28
N ASN A 2 9.25 -38.66 4.04
CA ASN A 2 8.66 -39.98 3.81
C ASN A 2 7.69 -39.93 2.60
N LYS A 3 7.68 -40.95 1.72
CA LYS A 3 6.87 -40.96 0.47
C LYS A 3 5.36 -40.73 0.74
N GLU A 4 4.90 -41.12 1.92
CA GLU A 4 3.52 -40.96 2.37
C GLU A 4 3.15 -39.49 2.69
N GLN A 5 4.07 -38.72 3.27
CA GLN A 5 3.89 -37.29 3.52
C GLN A 5 3.85 -36.50 2.20
N ALA A 6 4.70 -36.86 1.23
CA ALA A 6 4.71 -36.25 -0.10
C ALA A 6 3.39 -36.50 -0.88
N ARG A 7 2.76 -37.67 -0.70
CA ARG A 7 1.43 -37.96 -1.27
C ARG A 7 0.34 -37.10 -0.63
N LYS A 8 0.29 -37.01 0.71
CA LYS A 8 -0.70 -36.19 1.43
C LYS A 8 -0.58 -34.71 1.07
N GLN A 9 0.65 -34.19 0.96
CA GLN A 9 0.90 -32.81 0.53
C GLN A 9 0.33 -32.54 -0.87
N LYS A 10 0.59 -33.44 -1.84
CA LYS A 10 0.06 -33.32 -3.22
C LYS A 10 -1.46 -33.38 -3.27
N SER A 11 -2.08 -34.31 -2.56
CA SER A 11 -3.55 -34.42 -2.48
C SER A 11 -4.18 -33.18 -1.86
N TYR A 12 -3.51 -32.59 -0.86
CA TYR A 12 -3.94 -31.34 -0.24
C TYR A 12 -3.78 -30.15 -1.19
N GLU A 13 -2.66 -30.05 -1.91
CA GLU A 13 -2.45 -29.04 -2.96
C GLU A 13 -3.51 -29.13 -4.07
N GLU A 14 -3.83 -30.33 -4.55
CA GLU A 14 -4.90 -30.54 -5.54
C GLU A 14 -6.28 -30.14 -5.01
N TYR A 15 -6.59 -30.51 -3.76
CA TYR A 15 -7.82 -30.10 -3.08
C TYR A 15 -7.92 -28.58 -2.95
N VAL A 16 -6.84 -27.91 -2.54
CA VAL A 16 -6.75 -26.44 -2.46
C VAL A 16 -6.91 -25.84 -3.85
N LYS A 17 -6.23 -26.35 -4.88
CA LYS A 17 -6.31 -25.82 -6.25
C LYS A 17 -7.71 -25.95 -6.86
N GLN A 18 -8.45 -27.00 -6.48
CA GLN A 18 -9.83 -27.23 -6.93
C GLN A 18 -10.86 -26.37 -6.17
N LYS A 19 -10.58 -26.03 -4.91
CA LYS A 19 -11.46 -25.20 -4.06
C LYS A 19 -11.14 -23.70 -4.10
N THR A 20 -9.91 -23.32 -4.49
CA THR A 20 -9.50 -21.92 -4.55
C THR A 20 -10.10 -21.29 -5.82
N PRO A 21 -10.91 -20.24 -5.71
CA PRO A 21 -11.49 -19.59 -6.88
C PRO A 21 -10.38 -18.99 -7.73
N VAL A 22 -10.20 -19.50 -8.94
CA VAL A 22 -9.33 -18.88 -9.96
C VAL A 22 -9.93 -17.54 -10.35
N HIS A 23 -9.36 -16.48 -9.82
CA HIS A 23 -9.80 -15.12 -10.12
C HIS A 23 -9.27 -14.74 -11.50
N ASN A 24 -10.14 -14.15 -12.32
CA ASN A 24 -9.79 -13.79 -13.67
C ASN A 24 -8.83 -12.58 -13.63
N VAL A 25 -7.54 -12.83 -13.86
CA VAL A 25 -6.45 -11.85 -13.70
C VAL A 25 -6.76 -10.56 -14.46
N TRP A 26 -7.27 -10.66 -15.69
CA TRP A 26 -7.68 -9.51 -16.50
C TRP A 26 -8.74 -8.63 -15.85
N LYS A 27 -9.74 -9.23 -15.19
CA LYS A 27 -10.78 -8.47 -14.48
C LYS A 27 -10.22 -7.74 -13.26
N ASN A 28 -9.29 -8.38 -12.54
CA ASN A 28 -8.64 -7.76 -11.40
C ASN A 28 -7.68 -6.65 -11.81
N MET A 29 -6.93 -6.85 -12.90
CA MET A 29 -6.07 -5.82 -13.48
C MET A 29 -6.87 -4.60 -13.93
N PHE A 30 -8.02 -4.81 -14.59
CA PHE A 30 -8.89 -3.71 -14.98
C PHE A 30 -9.42 -2.93 -13.77
N ARG A 31 -9.89 -3.61 -12.73
CA ARG A 31 -10.34 -2.96 -11.48
C ARG A 31 -9.19 -2.20 -10.79
N ALA A 32 -8.00 -2.78 -10.74
CA ALA A 32 -6.82 -2.13 -10.19
C ALA A 32 -6.42 -0.89 -11.00
N PHE A 33 -6.44 -0.97 -12.32
CA PHE A 33 -6.18 0.17 -13.20
C PHE A 33 -7.19 1.31 -12.99
N VAL A 34 -8.49 0.99 -12.97
CA VAL A 34 -9.55 2.00 -12.78
C VAL A 34 -9.45 2.65 -11.41
N THR A 35 -9.25 1.87 -10.35
CA THR A 35 -9.14 2.43 -8.99
C THR A 35 -7.87 3.25 -8.78
N GLY A 36 -6.71 2.76 -9.25
CA GLY A 36 -5.46 3.51 -9.19
C GLY A 36 -5.54 4.79 -10.02
N GLY A 37 -6.06 4.70 -11.24
CA GLY A 37 -6.29 5.85 -12.12
C GLY A 37 -7.23 6.89 -11.51
N ALA A 38 -8.32 6.46 -10.86
CA ALA A 38 -9.23 7.35 -10.15
C ALA A 38 -8.56 8.07 -8.98
N ILE A 39 -7.75 7.38 -8.17
CA ILE A 39 -6.97 7.99 -7.08
C ILE A 39 -5.98 9.01 -7.64
N CYS A 40 -5.28 8.67 -8.72
CA CYS A 40 -4.36 9.60 -9.39
C CYS A 40 -5.09 10.83 -9.94
N LEU A 41 -6.27 10.66 -10.54
CA LEU A 41 -7.10 11.77 -11.02
C LEU A 41 -7.50 12.70 -9.87
N VAL A 42 -7.93 12.15 -8.74
CA VAL A 42 -8.23 12.95 -7.53
C VAL A 42 -6.97 13.70 -7.05
N GLY A 43 -5.82 13.03 -7.02
CA GLY A 43 -4.54 13.67 -6.68
C GLY A 43 -4.18 14.81 -7.64
N GLN A 44 -4.45 14.65 -8.93
CA GLN A 44 -4.18 15.66 -9.94
C GLN A 44 -5.14 16.86 -9.81
N ILE A 45 -6.41 16.64 -9.48
CA ILE A 45 -7.36 17.72 -9.18
C ILE A 45 -6.88 18.54 -7.97
N ILE A 46 -6.47 17.86 -6.90
CA ILE A 46 -5.94 18.53 -5.70
C ILE A 46 -4.65 19.30 -6.03
N SER A 47 -3.73 18.67 -6.76
CA SER A 47 -2.46 19.29 -7.16
C SER A 47 -2.67 20.53 -8.03
N ASN A 48 -3.59 20.48 -8.99
CA ASN A 48 -3.92 21.63 -9.83
C ASN A 48 -4.54 22.77 -9.01
N TYR A 49 -5.42 22.45 -8.05
CA TYR A 49 -6.00 23.44 -7.15
C TYR A 49 -4.92 24.12 -6.29
N VAL A 50 -4.02 23.35 -5.69
CA VAL A 50 -2.93 23.89 -4.86
C VAL A 50 -1.91 24.67 -5.71
N SER A 51 -1.54 24.16 -6.88
CA SER A 51 -0.64 24.87 -7.82
C SER A 51 -1.23 26.21 -8.26
N GLY A 52 -2.55 26.27 -8.46
CA GLY A 52 -3.28 27.49 -8.82
C GLY A 52 -3.25 28.59 -7.75
N THR A 53 -2.83 28.28 -6.52
CA THR A 53 -2.63 29.27 -5.44
C THR A 53 -1.29 30.00 -5.51
N GLY A 54 -0.44 29.69 -6.51
CA GLY A 54 0.88 30.29 -6.69
C GLY A 54 1.97 29.68 -5.80
N MET A 55 1.71 28.51 -5.20
CA MET A 55 2.68 27.78 -4.39
C MET A 55 3.77 27.12 -5.23
N ASP A 56 4.97 26.99 -4.64
CA ASP A 56 6.06 26.23 -5.24
C ASP A 56 5.68 24.76 -5.50
N LYS A 57 6.35 24.12 -6.47
CA LYS A 57 6.09 22.73 -6.88
C LYS A 57 6.35 21.73 -5.75
N GLU A 58 7.36 21.97 -4.92
CA GLU A 58 7.65 21.12 -3.76
C GLU A 58 6.52 21.21 -2.74
N MET A 59 6.11 22.43 -2.39
CA MET A 59 5.01 22.67 -1.46
C MET A 59 3.70 22.08 -1.97
N THR A 60 3.40 22.26 -3.25
CA THR A 60 2.23 21.67 -3.91
C THR A 60 2.20 20.15 -3.75
N SER A 61 3.33 19.48 -3.96
CA SER A 61 3.44 18.03 -3.85
C SER A 61 3.24 17.55 -2.41
N CYS A 62 3.79 18.29 -1.44
CA CYS A 62 3.58 18.05 -0.01
C CYS A 62 2.10 18.17 0.37
N TYR A 63 1.44 19.29 0.04
CA TYR A 63 0.03 19.51 0.35
C TYR A 63 -0.89 18.49 -0.33
N THR A 64 -0.62 18.14 -1.59
CA THR A 64 -1.37 17.12 -2.32
C THR A 64 -1.31 15.77 -1.60
N SER A 65 -0.11 15.35 -1.21
CA SER A 65 0.11 14.09 -0.50
C SER A 65 -0.58 14.09 0.86
N MET A 66 -0.48 15.20 1.62
CA MET A 66 -1.15 15.36 2.91
C MET A 66 -2.67 15.27 2.79
N LEU A 67 -3.26 15.95 1.81
CA LEU A 67 -4.71 15.92 1.57
C LEU A 67 -5.19 14.53 1.15
N LEU A 68 -4.45 13.83 0.30
CA LEU A 68 -4.77 12.45 -0.09
C LEU A 68 -4.73 11.50 1.11
N VAL A 69 -3.70 11.60 1.95
CA VAL A 69 -3.61 10.82 3.19
C VAL A 69 -4.78 11.13 4.12
N PHE A 70 -5.08 12.41 4.33
CA PHE A 70 -6.20 12.84 5.17
C PHE A 70 -7.54 12.31 4.67
N LEU A 71 -7.84 12.47 3.38
CA LEU A 71 -9.05 11.93 2.76
C LEU A 71 -9.13 10.41 2.90
N SER A 72 -8.02 9.70 2.72
CA SER A 72 -7.98 8.24 2.91
C SER A 72 -8.32 7.84 4.34
N VAL A 73 -7.71 8.49 5.35
CA VAL A 73 -7.98 8.19 6.76
C VAL A 73 -9.44 8.51 7.12
N LEU A 74 -9.99 9.62 6.63
CA LEU A 74 -11.41 9.94 6.80
C LEU A 74 -12.33 8.86 6.18
N LEU A 75 -12.09 8.50 4.92
CA LEU A 75 -12.86 7.46 4.23
C LEU A 75 -12.69 6.09 4.90
N THR A 76 -11.54 5.83 5.52
CA THR A 76 -11.27 4.61 6.30
C THR A 76 -12.08 4.61 7.60
N GLY A 77 -12.10 5.73 8.33
CA GLY A 77 -12.93 5.92 9.53
C GLY A 77 -14.43 5.79 9.26
N LEU A 78 -14.89 6.22 8.09
CA LEU A 78 -16.27 6.06 7.63
C LEU A 78 -16.58 4.65 7.10
N GLY A 79 -15.59 3.76 7.00
CA GLY A 79 -15.76 2.40 6.49
C GLY A 79 -16.00 2.30 4.98
N LEU A 80 -15.73 3.37 4.22
CA LEU A 80 -15.84 3.40 2.76
C LEU A 80 -14.54 2.92 2.09
N TYR A 81 -13.38 3.40 2.56
CA TYR A 81 -12.10 3.06 1.94
C TYR A 81 -11.81 1.55 1.92
N PRO A 82 -12.06 0.77 2.99
CA PRO A 82 -11.85 -0.68 2.96
C PRO A 82 -12.70 -1.40 1.91
N LYS A 83 -13.90 -0.89 1.61
CA LYS A 83 -14.76 -1.44 0.56
C LYS A 83 -14.20 -1.16 -0.83
N ILE A 84 -13.70 0.06 -1.04
CA ILE A 84 -13.00 0.46 -2.28
C ILE A 84 -11.74 -0.39 -2.45
N ALA A 85 -10.95 -0.56 -1.38
CA ALA A 85 -9.74 -1.38 -1.38
C ALA A 85 -10.03 -2.86 -1.72
N LYS A 86 -11.12 -3.42 -1.18
CA LYS A 86 -11.54 -4.80 -1.50
C LYS A 86 -11.92 -4.98 -2.97
N TRP A 87 -12.51 -3.96 -3.61
CA TRP A 87 -12.90 -4.01 -5.01
C TRP A 87 -11.75 -3.68 -5.97
N GLY A 88 -10.96 -2.65 -5.66
CA GLY A 88 -9.83 -2.17 -6.44
C GLY A 88 -8.56 -3.00 -6.30
N GLY A 89 -8.44 -3.78 -5.21
CA GLY A 89 -7.27 -4.60 -4.93
C GLY A 89 -5.99 -3.76 -4.91
N ALA A 90 -4.99 -4.19 -5.67
CA ALA A 90 -3.68 -3.51 -5.74
C ALA A 90 -3.78 -2.02 -6.12
N GLY A 91 -4.74 -1.63 -6.97
CA GLY A 91 -4.90 -0.24 -7.39
C GLY A 91 -5.26 0.73 -6.28
N ALA A 92 -5.92 0.25 -5.22
CA ALA A 92 -6.28 1.04 -4.05
C ALA A 92 -5.32 0.81 -2.85
N LEU A 93 -4.51 -0.26 -2.89
CA LEU A 93 -3.54 -0.60 -1.84
C LEU A 93 -2.14 -0.01 -2.09
N VAL A 94 -1.72 0.11 -3.36
CA VAL A 94 -0.38 0.58 -3.73
C VAL A 94 -0.18 2.10 -3.55
N PRO A 95 -1.15 2.99 -3.87
CA PRO A 95 -0.98 4.43 -3.67
C PRO A 95 -0.80 4.82 -2.20
N ILE A 96 -0.34 6.05 -1.93
CA ILE A 96 -0.15 6.57 -0.56
C ILE A 96 -1.43 6.50 0.29
N THR A 97 -2.60 6.58 -0.34
CA THR A 97 -3.89 6.40 0.30
C THR A 97 -4.07 4.99 0.85
N GLY A 98 -3.56 3.96 0.17
CA GLY A 98 -3.60 2.57 0.60
C GLY A 98 -2.71 2.33 1.83
N PHE A 99 -1.55 2.97 1.88
CA PHE A 99 -0.70 3.00 3.07
C PHE A 99 -1.41 3.67 4.25
N ALA A 100 -2.08 4.80 4.04
CA ALA A 100 -2.85 5.46 5.10
C ALA A 100 -3.97 4.55 5.66
N ASN A 101 -4.67 3.82 4.78
CA ASN A 101 -5.68 2.84 5.20
C ASN A 101 -5.06 1.65 5.96
N SER A 102 -3.86 1.19 5.58
CA SER A 102 -3.19 0.06 6.28
C SER A 102 -2.73 0.42 7.70
N VAL A 103 -2.60 1.71 8.01
CA VAL A 103 -2.36 2.22 9.36
C VAL A 103 -3.67 2.48 10.11
N ALA A 104 -4.63 3.14 9.45
CA ALA A 104 -5.88 3.57 10.09
C ALA A 104 -6.85 2.41 10.37
N ALA A 105 -6.95 1.43 9.48
CA ALA A 105 -7.88 0.30 9.67
C ALA A 105 -7.53 -0.55 10.91
N PRO A 106 -6.26 -0.98 11.12
CA PRO A 106 -5.87 -1.64 12.36
C PRO A 106 -6.07 -0.78 13.61
N ALA A 107 -5.84 0.54 13.51
CA ALA A 107 -6.08 1.45 14.64
C ALA A 107 -7.54 1.43 15.10
N ILE A 108 -8.48 1.34 14.14
CA ILE A 108 -9.91 1.27 14.43
C ILE A 108 -10.30 -0.10 14.98
N GLU A 109 -9.77 -1.18 14.38
CA GLU A 109 -10.11 -2.56 14.74
C GLU A 109 -9.60 -2.94 16.14
N TYR A 110 -8.33 -2.62 16.42
CA TYR A 110 -7.66 -2.97 17.68
C TYR A 110 -7.83 -1.91 18.77
N LYS A 111 -8.71 -0.91 18.57
CA LYS A 111 -9.04 0.10 19.60
C LYS A 111 -9.50 -0.53 20.92
N LYS A 112 -10.18 -1.68 20.85
CA LYS A 112 -10.69 -2.40 22.04
C LYS A 112 -9.58 -3.03 22.90
N GLU A 113 -8.39 -3.23 22.35
CA GLU A 113 -7.22 -3.80 23.04
C GLU A 113 -6.39 -2.71 23.78
N GLY A 114 -6.86 -1.46 23.79
CA GLY A 114 -6.22 -0.34 24.47
C GLY A 114 -5.22 0.43 23.60
N GLN A 115 -4.69 1.54 24.15
CA GLN A 115 -3.82 2.47 23.40
C GLN A 115 -2.43 1.89 23.11
N VAL A 116 -1.84 1.17 24.07
CA VAL A 116 -0.45 0.70 23.98
C VAL A 116 -0.38 -0.67 23.29
N PHE A 117 -1.02 -1.69 23.87
CA PHE A 117 -0.96 -3.06 23.35
C PHE A 117 -1.84 -3.28 22.09
N GLY A 118 -2.94 -2.53 21.98
CA GLY A 118 -3.82 -2.53 20.81
C GLY A 118 -3.31 -1.59 19.72
N ILE A 119 -3.68 -0.32 19.81
CA ILE A 119 -3.39 0.68 18.76
C ILE A 119 -1.89 0.75 18.47
N GLY A 120 -1.06 1.04 19.48
CA GLY A 120 0.38 1.26 19.32
C GLY A 120 1.13 0.10 18.65
N CYS A 121 0.90 -1.13 19.11
CA CYS A 121 1.55 -2.31 18.51
C CYS A 121 0.95 -2.71 17.15
N LYS A 122 -0.36 -2.54 16.94
CA LYS A 122 -1.05 -3.10 15.77
C LYS A 122 -1.02 -2.19 14.55
N ILE A 123 -0.95 -0.86 14.70
CA ILE A 123 -0.86 0.07 13.56
C ILE A 123 0.34 -0.19 12.65
N PHE A 124 1.43 -0.72 13.20
CA PHE A 124 2.64 -1.03 12.45
C PHE A 124 2.71 -2.47 11.95
N THR A 125 1.69 -3.30 12.16
CA THR A 125 1.74 -4.70 11.72
C THR A 125 1.84 -4.81 10.19
N ILE A 126 1.18 -3.90 9.47
CA ILE A 126 1.24 -3.84 8.00
C ILE A 126 2.20 -2.74 7.54
N ALA A 127 2.13 -1.55 8.16
CA ALA A 127 2.96 -0.42 7.76
C ALA A 127 4.45 -0.55 8.17
N GLY A 128 4.73 -1.21 9.28
CA GLY A 128 6.08 -1.38 9.81
C GLY A 128 7.03 -2.09 8.85
N PRO A 129 6.68 -3.27 8.31
CA PRO A 129 7.47 -3.93 7.28
C PRO A 129 7.71 -3.05 6.05
N VAL A 130 6.70 -2.32 5.57
CA VAL A 130 6.81 -1.42 4.41
C VAL A 130 7.83 -0.30 4.68
N ILE A 131 7.77 0.33 5.86
CA ILE A 131 8.72 1.37 6.27
C ILE A 131 10.14 0.77 6.38
N LEU A 132 10.28 -0.37 7.04
CA LEU A 132 11.58 -1.02 7.26
C LEU A 132 12.26 -1.36 5.93
N TYR A 133 11.57 -2.08 5.05
CA TYR A 133 12.12 -2.45 3.74
C TYR A 133 12.34 -1.22 2.86
N GLY A 134 11.43 -0.23 2.91
CA GLY A 134 11.60 1.03 2.18
C GLY A 134 12.90 1.75 2.56
N ILE A 135 13.14 1.97 3.86
CA ILE A 135 14.33 2.68 4.36
C ILE A 135 15.61 1.89 4.07
N VAL A 136 15.62 0.58 4.37
CA VAL A 136 16.81 -0.27 4.16
C VAL A 136 17.18 -0.33 2.68
N THR A 137 16.19 -0.50 1.79
CA THR A 137 16.41 -0.52 0.35
C THR A 137 16.88 0.85 -0.14
N SER A 138 16.26 1.95 0.26
CA SER A 138 16.70 3.31 -0.09
C SER A 138 18.14 3.60 0.34
N TRP A 139 18.53 3.18 1.55
CA TRP A 139 19.91 3.31 2.03
C TRP A 139 20.88 2.47 1.20
N ALA A 140 20.55 1.22 0.91
CA ALA A 140 21.39 0.34 0.11
C ALA A 140 21.62 0.90 -1.31
N PHE A 141 20.56 1.35 -1.99
CA PHE A 141 20.69 2.01 -3.29
C PHE A 141 21.46 3.33 -3.21
N GLY A 142 21.25 4.14 -2.16
CA GLY A 142 22.01 5.36 -1.93
C GLY A 142 23.50 5.11 -1.76
N LEU A 143 23.87 4.03 -1.05
CA LEU A 143 25.26 3.61 -0.88
C LEU A 143 25.88 3.13 -2.20
N ILE A 144 25.15 2.31 -2.97
CA ILE A 144 25.58 1.85 -4.29
C ILE A 144 25.83 3.05 -5.21
N TYR A 145 24.88 4.00 -5.27
CA TYR A 145 25.00 5.22 -6.06
C TYR A 145 26.23 6.04 -5.65
N TYR A 146 26.45 6.23 -4.34
CA TYR A 146 27.62 6.94 -3.84
C TYR A 146 28.96 6.28 -4.24
N LEU A 147 29.03 4.95 -4.20
CA LEU A 147 30.23 4.20 -4.62
C LEU A 147 30.46 4.29 -6.13
N LEU A 148 29.41 4.21 -6.94
CA LEU A 148 29.48 4.39 -8.40
C LEU A 148 29.95 5.79 -8.77
N LEU A 149 29.44 6.82 -8.08
CA LEU A 149 29.88 8.20 -8.23
C LEU A 149 31.38 8.35 -7.95
N LYS A 150 31.88 7.73 -6.86
CA LYS A 150 33.32 7.71 -6.55
C LYS A 150 34.16 6.91 -7.54
N ALA A 151 33.59 5.90 -8.18
CA ALA A 151 34.24 5.12 -9.23
C ALA A 151 34.25 5.84 -10.59
N GLY A 152 33.70 7.06 -10.69
CA GLY A 152 33.68 7.86 -11.92
C GLY A 152 32.54 7.51 -12.88
N ILE A 153 31.58 6.69 -12.46
CA ILE A 153 30.40 6.33 -13.24
C ILE A 153 29.29 7.29 -12.82
N ASN A 154 29.01 8.28 -13.69
CA ASN A 154 27.95 9.28 -13.49
C ASN A 154 26.85 9.03 -14.53
N TRP A 155 25.59 8.92 -14.10
CA TRP A 155 24.42 8.73 -14.98
C TRP A 155 23.32 9.71 -14.59
#